data_AF-A0A142WYM2-F1
#
_entry.id   AF-A0A142WYM2-F1
#
_cell.length_a   1.000
_cell.length_b   1.000
_cell.length_c   1.000
_cell.angle_alpha   90.00
_cell.angle_beta   90.00
_cell.angle_gamma   90.00
#
_symmetry.space_group_name_H-M   'P 1'
#
loop_
_entity.id
_entity.type
_entity.pdbx_description
1 polymer ?
#
loop_
_entity_poly.entity_id
_entity_poly.type
_entity_poly.pdbx_seq_one_letter_code
_entity_poly.pdbx_strand_id
1 'polypeptide(L)'
;MRRLDPRPTGLFRGYELTRLIAATLLLGIIGLYYFQAVNPKTWTGIARDDTAPSDDSVRAAVSPEEAARWTEIIVPIPGSEGEDGGARDPEQIDAFKEEAQVIQDREVLTAEEMASYWRLFRWARAEPSVELENRARRDLFFTHFAQAPATYRGELVRLKLNVARVLPNSDLKQNSADVKQVYEAWGTTSDSQSYPYVVVFPDLPPQLPIGVNLVEQAVFTGFFHKLMLYKTPDGQTHFAPLFLGRIRWTENPVSAHYKRQASASGWIIGGVIAVILIIFGTQWWYSRPMAVTIPERPVDQKALDRFLETGEIPESPPSGPPEWLLSDEPPPEDVK
;
A
#
# COMPACT_ATOMS: atom_id res chain seq x y z
N MET A 1 41.97 22.92 -52.39
CA MET A 1 42.24 22.10 -51.18
C MET A 1 40.93 21.68 -50.52
N ARG A 2 40.61 20.39 -50.50
CA ARG A 2 39.44 19.83 -49.80
C ARG A 2 39.83 19.56 -48.36
N ARG A 3 39.25 20.28 -47.40
CA ARG A 3 39.36 19.93 -45.97
C ARG A 3 38.63 18.60 -45.77
N LEU A 4 39.35 17.56 -45.36
CA LEU A 4 38.75 16.31 -44.90
C LEU A 4 38.28 16.57 -43.47
N ASP A 5 36.99 16.85 -43.31
CA ASP A 5 36.40 16.93 -41.98
C ASP A 5 36.49 15.55 -41.31
N PRO A 6 37.07 15.45 -40.09
CA PRO A 6 37.14 14.19 -39.37
C PRO A 6 35.71 13.71 -39.10
N ARG A 7 35.35 12.58 -39.70
CA ARG A 7 34.04 11.97 -39.47
C ARG A 7 33.98 11.49 -38.03
N PRO A 8 33.01 11.92 -37.20
CA PRO A 8 32.87 11.41 -35.85
C PRO A 8 32.52 9.92 -35.91
N THR A 9 33.43 9.06 -35.48
CA THR A 9 33.25 7.60 -35.34
C THR A 9 32.59 7.28 -34.00
N GLY A 10 31.43 7.87 -33.74
CA GLY A 10 30.57 7.47 -32.62
C GLY A 10 29.72 6.27 -33.04
N LEU A 11 29.63 5.26 -32.17
CA LEU A 11 28.84 4.03 -32.40
C LEU A 11 27.33 4.28 -32.60
N PHE A 12 26.84 5.47 -32.22
CA PHE A 12 25.48 5.93 -32.42
C PHE A 12 25.50 7.32 -33.05
N ARG A 13 24.80 7.49 -34.18
CA ARG A 13 24.59 8.82 -34.77
C ARG A 13 23.67 9.63 -33.85
N GLY A 14 23.85 10.95 -33.76
CA GLY A 14 23.16 11.80 -32.76
C GLY A 14 21.64 11.63 -32.68
N TYR A 15 20.98 11.27 -33.78
CA TYR A 15 19.54 11.00 -33.85
C TYR A 15 19.12 9.62 -33.31
N GLU A 16 20.01 8.62 -33.35
CA GLU A 16 19.75 7.28 -32.82
C GLU A 16 19.88 7.26 -31.29
N LEU A 17 20.85 7.99 -30.77
CA LEU A 17 21.03 8.16 -29.32
C LEU A 17 19.80 8.83 -28.68
N THR A 18 19.27 9.88 -29.31
CA THR A 18 18.07 10.58 -28.83
C THR A 18 16.84 9.67 -28.81
N ARG A 19 16.69 8.78 -29.81
CA ARG A 19 15.59 7.80 -29.85
C ARG A 19 15.73 6.73 -28.75
N LEU A 20 16.94 6.24 -28.51
CA LEU A 20 17.19 5.24 -27.47
C LEU A 20 16.93 5.80 -26.07
N ILE A 21 17.37 7.04 -25.81
CA ILE A 21 17.07 7.76 -24.57
C ILE A 21 15.55 7.94 -24.40
N ALA A 22 14.85 8.39 -25.46
CA ALA A 22 13.40 8.57 -25.41
C ALA A 22 12.65 7.25 -25.14
N ALA A 23 13.04 6.15 -25.80
CA ALA A 23 12.45 4.83 -25.58
C ALA A 23 12.70 4.32 -24.15
N THR A 24 13.90 4.55 -23.62
CA THR A 24 14.26 4.14 -22.25
C THR A 24 13.48 4.94 -21.21
N LEU A 25 13.34 6.26 -21.40
CA LEU A 25 12.51 7.11 -20.56
C LEU A 25 11.04 6.70 -20.61
N LEU A 26 10.51 6.41 -21.80
CA LEU A 26 9.13 5.96 -21.96
C LEU A 26 8.88 4.64 -21.21
N LEU A 27 9.81 3.68 -21.31
CA LEU A 27 9.73 2.42 -20.56
C LEU A 27 9.79 2.65 -19.04
N GLY A 28 10.65 3.57 -18.58
CA GLY A 28 10.71 3.97 -17.18
C GLY A 28 9.39 4.58 -16.69
N ILE A 29 8.78 5.47 -17.48
CA ILE A 29 7.50 6.09 -17.19
C ILE A 29 6.37 5.05 -17.17
N ILE A 30 6.31 4.15 -18.16
CA ILE A 30 5.32 3.05 -18.19
C ILE A 30 5.49 2.14 -16.98
N GLY A 31 6.73 1.79 -16.62
CA GLY A 31 7.02 1.00 -15.42
C GLY A 31 6.58 1.70 -14.13
N LEU A 32 6.80 3.01 -14.03
CA LEU A 32 6.33 3.83 -12.92
C LEU A 32 4.80 3.84 -12.85
N TYR A 33 4.10 4.04 -13.97
CA TYR A 33 2.64 4.01 -14.03
C TYR A 33 2.07 2.63 -13.72
N TYR A 34 2.67 1.55 -14.21
CA TYR A 34 2.27 0.20 -13.87
C TYR A 34 2.42 -0.05 -12.37
N PHE A 35 3.55 0.37 -11.79
CA PHE A 35 3.78 0.26 -10.36
C PHE A 35 2.78 1.11 -9.55
N GLN A 36 2.49 2.33 -9.99
CA GLN A 36 1.48 3.20 -9.40
C GLN A 36 0.06 2.62 -9.53
N ALA A 37 -0.24 1.95 -10.64
CA ALA A 37 -1.52 1.30 -10.85
C ALA A 37 -1.71 0.04 -9.99
N VAL A 38 -0.63 -0.71 -9.73
CA VAL A 38 -0.69 -1.91 -8.88
C VAL A 38 -0.78 -1.58 -7.39
N ASN A 39 -0.35 -0.39 -6.96
CA ASN A 39 -0.49 0.04 -5.58
C ASN A 39 -1.92 0.52 -5.30
N PRO A 40 -2.72 -0.16 -4.46
CA PRO A 40 -4.09 0.28 -4.16
C PRO A 40 -4.13 1.65 -3.45
N LYS A 41 -3.05 2.04 -2.75
CA LYS A 41 -2.96 3.33 -2.05
C LYS A 41 -3.04 4.54 -2.98
N THR A 42 -2.51 4.45 -4.20
CA THR A 42 -2.51 5.57 -5.16
C THR A 42 -3.87 5.84 -5.79
N TRP A 43 -4.78 4.88 -5.74
CA TRP A 43 -6.17 5.06 -6.16
C TRP A 43 -7.04 5.68 -5.07
N THR A 44 -6.60 5.65 -3.80
CA THR A 44 -7.41 6.19 -2.69
C THR A 44 -7.59 7.71 -2.76
N GLY A 45 -6.69 8.45 -3.42
CA GLY A 45 -6.80 9.91 -3.60
C GLY A 45 -7.82 10.33 -4.66
N ILE A 46 -8.14 9.47 -5.64
CA ILE A 46 -9.15 9.75 -6.67
C ILE A 46 -10.57 9.54 -6.11
N ALA A 47 -10.69 8.75 -5.04
CA ALA A 47 -11.96 8.45 -4.36
C ALA A 47 -12.10 9.14 -2.99
N ARG A 48 -11.18 10.04 -2.60
CA ARG A 48 -11.21 10.70 -1.29
C ARG A 48 -12.03 11.98 -1.36
N ASP A 49 -13.14 11.99 -0.63
CA ASP A 49 -13.77 13.20 -0.12
C ASP A 49 -12.94 13.71 1.06
N ASP A 50 -12.57 15.00 1.06
CA ASP A 50 -11.59 15.63 1.98
C ASP A 50 -12.05 15.74 3.46
N THR A 51 -13.03 14.94 3.89
CA THR A 51 -13.64 15.03 5.23
C THR A 51 -13.25 13.92 6.20
N ALA A 52 -12.44 12.93 5.79
CA ALA A 52 -12.01 11.84 6.67
C ALA A 52 -10.66 12.13 7.37
N PRO A 53 -10.57 12.06 8.71
CA PRO A 53 -9.33 12.33 9.46
C PRO A 53 -8.17 11.40 9.08
N SER A 54 -6.95 11.93 9.16
CA SER A 54 -5.72 11.26 8.72
C SER A 54 -5.34 10.05 9.59
N ASP A 55 -4.97 8.96 8.91
CA ASP A 55 -4.76 7.58 9.40
C ASP A 55 -3.42 7.38 10.15
N ASP A 56 -2.64 8.45 10.34
CA ASP A 56 -1.28 8.37 10.89
C ASP A 56 -1.22 8.41 12.43
N SER A 57 -2.31 8.72 13.12
CA SER A 57 -2.34 8.82 14.59
C SER A 57 -2.66 7.52 15.33
N VAL A 58 -2.95 6.41 14.63
CA VAL A 58 -3.44 5.16 15.28
C VAL A 58 -2.46 3.98 15.14
N ARG A 59 -1.32 4.14 14.44
CA ARG A 59 -0.29 3.09 14.33
C ARG A 59 0.69 3.08 15.50
N ALA A 60 0.21 2.77 16.70
CA ALA A 60 1.08 2.17 17.71
C ALA A 60 1.19 0.67 17.37
N ALA A 61 2.25 0.28 16.68
CA ALA A 61 2.52 -1.14 16.41
C ALA A 61 2.83 -1.85 17.73
N VAL A 62 1.96 -2.77 18.13
CA VAL A 62 2.15 -3.64 19.30
C VAL A 62 3.41 -4.50 19.07
N SER A 63 4.25 -4.63 20.09
CA SER A 63 5.52 -5.36 19.99
C SER A 63 5.28 -6.85 19.68
N PRO A 64 6.11 -7.52 18.86
CA PRO A 64 5.99 -8.97 18.61
C PRO A 64 6.00 -9.84 19.88
N GLU A 65 6.65 -9.39 20.96
CA GLU A 65 6.63 -10.06 22.27
C GLU A 65 5.28 -9.93 22.99
N GLU A 66 4.61 -8.78 22.87
CA GLU A 66 3.26 -8.56 23.40
C GLU A 66 2.23 -9.36 22.59
N ALA A 67 2.48 -9.54 21.29
CA ALA A 67 1.62 -10.34 20.43
C ALA A 67 1.59 -11.83 20.80
N ALA A 68 2.71 -12.36 21.31
CA ALA A 68 2.82 -13.73 21.80
C ALA A 68 2.22 -13.95 23.21
N ARG A 69 1.93 -12.86 23.94
CA ARG A 69 1.32 -12.87 25.29
C ARG A 69 -0.12 -12.39 25.30
N TRP A 70 -0.78 -12.33 24.14
CA TRP A 70 -2.18 -11.92 24.09
C TRP A 70 -3.03 -12.98 24.80
N THR A 71 -3.44 -12.65 26.02
CA THR A 71 -4.35 -13.47 26.82
C THR A 71 -5.72 -12.85 26.73
N GLU A 72 -6.68 -13.62 26.24
CA GLU A 72 -8.09 -13.21 26.21
C GLU A 72 -8.56 -12.88 27.62
N ILE A 73 -9.22 -11.73 27.77
CA ILE A 73 -9.83 -11.38 29.04
C ILE A 73 -11.16 -12.14 29.12
N ILE A 74 -11.16 -13.19 29.93
CA ILE A 74 -12.35 -13.98 30.23
C ILE A 74 -13.01 -13.37 31.47
N VAL A 75 -14.27 -12.96 31.34
CA VAL A 75 -15.05 -12.40 32.45
C VAL A 75 -16.19 -13.36 32.77
N PRO A 76 -16.12 -14.11 33.87
CA PRO A 76 -17.20 -15.03 34.24
C PRO A 76 -18.48 -14.24 34.54
N ILE A 77 -19.63 -14.82 34.18
CA ILE A 77 -20.92 -14.21 34.45
C ILE A 77 -21.32 -14.51 35.90
N PRO A 78 -21.59 -13.49 36.74
CA PRO A 78 -22.05 -13.72 38.10
C PRO A 78 -23.37 -14.52 38.10
N GLY A 79 -23.42 -15.62 38.84
CA GLY A 79 -24.62 -16.44 39.00
C GLY A 79 -24.83 -17.54 37.95
N SER A 80 -23.95 -17.66 36.93
CA SER A 80 -23.93 -18.86 36.10
C SER A 80 -23.10 -19.93 36.81
N GLU A 81 -23.75 -20.84 37.54
CA GLU A 81 -23.07 -21.96 38.24
C GLU A 81 -22.52 -23.05 37.30
N GLY A 82 -22.54 -22.84 35.98
CA GLY A 82 -22.02 -23.77 34.96
C GLY A 82 -20.85 -23.21 34.15
N GLU A 83 -20.03 -24.11 33.60
CA GLU A 83 -18.89 -23.82 32.70
C GLU A 83 -19.30 -23.11 31.39
N ASP A 84 -20.59 -22.92 31.13
CA ASP A 84 -21.14 -22.66 29.80
C ASP A 84 -21.48 -21.17 29.51
N GLY A 85 -20.90 -20.23 30.26
CA GLY A 85 -20.90 -18.81 29.88
C GLY A 85 -22.27 -18.12 29.72
N GLY A 86 -23.33 -18.66 30.35
CA GLY A 86 -24.70 -18.11 30.35
C GLY A 86 -25.49 -18.29 29.04
N ALA A 87 -24.85 -18.53 27.90
CA ALA A 87 -25.54 -18.68 26.61
C ALA A 87 -26.34 -19.98 26.46
N ARG A 88 -26.13 -20.95 27.37
CA ARG A 88 -26.89 -22.22 27.43
C ARG A 88 -27.91 -22.27 28.56
N ASP A 89 -27.87 -21.30 29.46
CA ASP A 89 -28.81 -21.23 30.57
C ASP A 89 -30.20 -20.82 30.04
N PRO A 90 -31.23 -21.66 30.17
CA PRO A 90 -32.58 -21.35 29.69
C PRO A 90 -33.10 -20.00 30.22
N GLU A 91 -32.81 -19.66 31.48
CA GLU A 91 -33.27 -18.40 32.07
C GLU A 91 -32.62 -17.18 31.41
N GLN A 92 -31.33 -17.27 31.09
CA GLN A 92 -30.60 -16.23 30.37
C GLN A 92 -31.09 -16.08 28.93
N ILE A 93 -31.38 -17.21 28.27
CA ILE A 93 -31.92 -17.24 26.91
C ILE A 93 -33.30 -16.59 26.88
N ASP A 94 -34.17 -16.90 27.83
CA ASP A 94 -35.51 -16.33 27.88
C ASP A 94 -35.47 -14.84 28.22
N ALA A 95 -34.60 -14.42 29.15
CA ALA A 95 -34.35 -13.00 29.42
C ALA A 95 -33.84 -12.26 28.17
N PHE A 96 -32.96 -12.88 27.38
CA PHE A 96 -32.52 -12.31 26.11
C PHE A 96 -33.68 -12.19 25.11
N LYS A 97 -34.56 -13.20 25.01
CA LYS A 97 -35.71 -13.14 24.11
C LYS A 97 -36.66 -12.00 24.45
N GLU A 98 -36.89 -11.74 25.74
CA GLU A 98 -37.69 -10.59 26.20
C GLU A 98 -37.02 -9.26 25.80
N GLU A 99 -35.73 -9.10 26.10
CA GLU A 99 -34.97 -7.92 25.70
C GLU A 99 -34.86 -7.76 24.18
N ALA A 100 -34.90 -8.85 23.42
CA ALA A 100 -34.79 -8.84 21.97
C ALA A 100 -36.09 -8.39 21.27
N GLN A 101 -37.22 -8.28 22.00
CA GLN A 101 -38.49 -7.82 21.43
C GLN A 101 -38.45 -6.34 21.01
N VAL A 102 -37.58 -5.54 21.62
CA VAL A 102 -37.42 -4.11 21.29
C VAL A 102 -36.54 -3.89 20.05
N ILE A 103 -35.89 -4.93 19.53
CA ILE A 103 -34.96 -4.81 18.41
C ILE A 103 -35.72 -4.57 17.11
N GLN A 104 -35.34 -3.49 16.42
CA GLN A 104 -35.90 -3.12 15.13
C GLN A 104 -34.86 -3.33 14.02
N ASP A 105 -35.10 -4.31 13.16
CA ASP A 105 -34.22 -4.59 12.02
C ASP A 105 -34.31 -3.48 10.97
N ARG A 106 -33.20 -3.22 10.29
CA ARG A 106 -33.07 -2.15 9.29
C ARG A 106 -33.37 -0.77 9.89
N GLU A 107 -32.92 -0.58 11.12
CA GLU A 107 -32.80 0.72 11.76
C GLU A 107 -31.39 0.95 12.29
N VAL A 108 -31.12 2.20 12.67
CA VAL A 108 -29.89 2.54 13.42
C VAL A 108 -29.99 1.93 14.81
N LEU A 109 -28.86 1.54 15.38
CA LEU A 109 -28.79 0.99 16.73
C LEU A 109 -29.28 2.03 17.77
N THR A 110 -30.31 1.68 18.55
CA THR A 110 -30.93 2.61 19.52
C THR A 110 -30.50 2.31 20.96
N ALA A 111 -30.76 3.25 21.88
CA ALA A 111 -30.45 3.07 23.29
C ALA A 111 -31.26 1.94 23.96
N GLU A 112 -32.48 1.69 23.49
CA GLU A 112 -33.37 0.65 24.01
C GLU A 112 -32.82 -0.76 23.71
N GLU A 113 -32.10 -0.90 22.60
CA GLU A 113 -31.49 -2.16 22.18
C GLU A 113 -30.19 -2.49 22.94
N MET A 114 -29.69 -1.57 23.76
CA MET A 114 -28.41 -1.74 24.46
C MET A 114 -28.43 -2.88 25.48
N ALA A 115 -29.57 -3.18 26.09
CA ALA A 115 -29.68 -4.27 27.06
C ALA A 115 -29.31 -5.62 26.43
N SER A 116 -29.98 -5.97 25.33
CA SER A 116 -29.72 -7.20 24.57
C SER A 116 -28.33 -7.20 23.93
N TYR A 117 -27.87 -6.03 23.44
CA TYR A 117 -26.52 -5.86 22.89
C TYR A 117 -25.46 -6.25 23.91
N TRP A 118 -25.48 -5.65 25.11
CA TRP A 118 -24.45 -5.91 26.12
C TRP A 118 -24.59 -7.31 26.72
N ARG A 119 -25.79 -7.91 26.74
CA ARG A 119 -25.98 -9.30 27.15
C ARG A 119 -25.24 -10.28 26.25
N LEU A 120 -25.41 -10.19 24.93
CA LEU A 120 -24.67 -11.03 23.97
C LEU A 120 -23.16 -10.83 24.09
N PHE A 121 -22.75 -9.59 24.34
CA PHE A 121 -21.34 -9.27 24.56
C PHE A 121 -20.77 -9.95 25.81
N ARG A 122 -21.54 -9.99 26.92
CA ARG A 122 -21.16 -10.75 28.13
C ARG A 122 -21.03 -12.24 27.83
N TRP A 123 -21.99 -12.82 27.13
CA TRP A 123 -21.93 -14.23 26.74
C TRP A 123 -20.67 -14.54 25.93
N ALA A 124 -20.34 -13.71 24.95
CA ALA A 124 -19.13 -13.90 24.16
C ALA A 124 -17.83 -13.71 24.98
N ARG A 125 -17.86 -12.89 26.04
CA ARG A 125 -16.69 -12.68 26.90
C ARG A 125 -16.52 -13.74 27.99
N ALA A 126 -17.59 -14.47 28.31
CA ALA A 126 -17.60 -15.48 29.35
C ALA A 126 -16.81 -16.74 28.97
N GLU A 127 -16.58 -16.96 27.68
CA GLU A 127 -15.88 -18.13 27.16
C GLU A 127 -14.65 -17.73 26.32
N PRO A 128 -13.62 -18.60 26.25
CA PRO A 128 -12.53 -18.48 25.29
C PRO A 128 -13.02 -18.55 23.84
N SER A 129 -12.34 -17.85 22.93
CA SER A 129 -12.69 -17.82 21.50
C SER A 129 -12.69 -19.19 20.82
N VAL A 130 -11.81 -20.10 21.25
CA VAL A 130 -11.70 -21.47 20.73
C VAL A 130 -12.94 -22.30 21.07
N GLU A 131 -13.44 -22.18 22.30
CA GLU A 131 -14.64 -22.89 22.75
C GLU A 131 -15.89 -22.37 22.05
N LEU A 132 -15.99 -21.05 21.90
CA LEU A 132 -17.02 -20.42 21.07
C LEU A 132 -16.95 -20.95 19.62
N GLU A 133 -15.76 -20.99 19.00
CA GLU A 133 -15.58 -21.42 17.61
C GLU A 133 -15.99 -22.88 17.36
N ASN A 134 -15.82 -23.74 18.37
CA ASN A 134 -16.20 -25.15 18.32
C ASN A 134 -17.71 -25.36 18.34
N ARG A 135 -18.45 -24.52 19.07
CA ARG A 135 -19.92 -24.58 19.18
C ARG A 135 -20.64 -23.81 18.09
N ALA A 136 -19.96 -22.82 17.50
CA ALA A 136 -20.54 -21.91 16.54
C ALA A 136 -21.00 -22.60 15.25
N ARG A 137 -22.18 -22.19 14.78
CA ARG A 137 -22.74 -22.62 13.50
C ARG A 137 -21.91 -22.09 12.33
N ARG A 138 -21.85 -22.90 11.27
CA ARG A 138 -21.08 -22.63 10.04
C ARG A 138 -21.93 -22.74 8.77
N ASP A 139 -23.19 -23.08 8.94
CA ASP A 139 -24.20 -23.34 7.91
C ASP A 139 -25.14 -22.14 7.69
N LEU A 140 -24.85 -21.01 8.33
CA LEU A 140 -25.59 -19.76 8.15
C LEU A 140 -24.85 -18.83 7.20
N PHE A 141 -25.62 -18.18 6.33
CA PHE A 141 -25.16 -17.32 5.23
C PHE A 141 -25.83 -15.97 5.31
N PHE A 142 -25.35 -14.98 4.55
CA PHE A 142 -25.90 -13.63 4.56
C PHE A 142 -27.43 -13.59 4.36
N THR A 143 -27.93 -14.41 3.43
CA THR A 143 -29.35 -14.50 3.07
C THR A 143 -30.23 -14.92 4.25
N HIS A 144 -29.75 -15.79 5.13
CA HIS A 144 -30.47 -16.23 6.32
C HIS A 144 -30.77 -15.06 7.26
N PHE A 145 -29.74 -14.26 7.56
CA PHE A 145 -29.88 -13.08 8.41
C PHE A 145 -30.72 -11.98 7.73
N ALA A 146 -30.56 -11.80 6.42
CA ALA A 146 -31.27 -10.78 5.66
C ALA A 146 -32.78 -11.06 5.52
N GLN A 147 -33.17 -12.33 5.40
CA GLN A 147 -34.55 -12.76 5.16
C GLN A 147 -35.32 -13.08 6.45
N ALA A 148 -34.65 -13.68 7.44
CA ALA A 148 -35.28 -14.13 8.68
C ALA A 148 -34.47 -13.71 9.93
N PRO A 149 -34.22 -12.40 10.13
CA PRO A 149 -33.38 -11.93 11.23
C PRO A 149 -33.93 -12.33 12.61
N ALA A 150 -35.26 -12.28 12.80
CA ALA A 150 -35.89 -12.67 14.06
C ALA A 150 -35.63 -14.14 14.44
N THR A 151 -35.52 -15.04 13.46
CA THR A 151 -35.29 -16.47 13.69
C THR A 151 -33.85 -16.75 14.14
N TYR A 152 -32.88 -16.02 13.61
CA TYR A 152 -31.45 -16.28 13.87
C TYR A 152 -30.86 -15.38 14.95
N ARG A 153 -31.68 -14.54 15.58
CA ARG A 153 -31.24 -13.59 16.60
C ARG A 153 -30.74 -14.33 17.84
N GLY A 154 -29.55 -13.97 18.31
CA GLY A 154 -28.86 -14.63 19.41
C GLY A 154 -28.22 -15.96 19.03
N GLU A 155 -28.23 -16.37 17.75
CA GLU A 155 -27.51 -17.57 17.32
C GLU A 155 -26.00 -17.33 17.32
N LEU A 156 -25.24 -18.31 17.81
CA LEU A 156 -23.78 -18.30 17.81
C LEU A 156 -23.25 -18.75 16.44
N VAL A 157 -22.54 -17.87 15.74
CA VAL A 157 -22.10 -18.05 14.36
C VAL A 157 -20.61 -17.81 14.24
N ARG A 158 -19.99 -18.57 13.32
CA ARG A 158 -18.61 -18.38 12.90
C ARG A 158 -18.56 -17.81 11.49
N LEU A 159 -17.90 -16.68 11.33
CA LEU A 159 -17.72 -15.98 10.06
C LEU A 159 -16.24 -15.92 9.67
N LYS A 160 -15.93 -16.29 8.44
CA LYS A 160 -14.61 -16.04 7.82
C LYS A 160 -14.68 -14.72 7.06
N LEU A 161 -14.10 -13.67 7.64
CA LEU A 161 -14.20 -12.31 7.13
C LEU A 161 -12.95 -11.94 6.34
N ASN A 162 -13.16 -11.37 5.15
CA ASN A 162 -12.21 -10.49 4.48
C ASN A 162 -12.42 -9.08 5.05
N VAL A 163 -11.58 -8.70 6.00
CA VAL A 163 -11.70 -7.46 6.77
C VAL A 163 -11.21 -6.29 5.92
N ALA A 164 -12.13 -5.36 5.65
CA ALA A 164 -11.90 -4.15 4.87
C ALA A 164 -11.68 -2.92 5.76
N ARG A 165 -12.24 -2.92 6.97
CA ARG A 165 -12.16 -1.79 7.90
C ARG A 165 -12.23 -2.26 9.34
N VAL A 166 -11.46 -1.63 10.21
CA VAL A 166 -11.49 -1.78 11.67
C VAL A 166 -11.43 -0.40 12.30
N LEU A 167 -12.40 -0.07 13.15
CA LEU A 167 -12.48 1.20 13.86
C LEU A 167 -12.51 0.99 15.38
N PRO A 168 -11.78 1.79 16.16
CA PRO A 168 -11.95 1.81 17.60
C PRO A 168 -13.16 2.69 17.98
N ASN A 169 -13.89 2.27 19.00
CA ASN A 169 -14.91 3.08 19.66
C ASN A 169 -14.66 3.06 21.18
N SER A 170 -14.13 4.17 21.69
CA SER A 170 -13.80 4.39 23.09
C SER A 170 -14.88 5.16 23.86
N ASP A 171 -15.87 5.73 23.16
CA ASP A 171 -16.85 6.66 23.75
C ASP A 171 -18.06 5.91 24.30
N LEU A 172 -17.78 4.86 25.09
CA LEU A 172 -18.80 4.01 25.68
C LEU A 172 -19.27 4.59 27.02
N LYS A 173 -20.58 4.75 27.14
CA LYS A 173 -21.21 4.97 28.45
C LYS A 173 -21.04 3.71 29.31
N GLN A 174 -21.20 3.89 30.62
CA GLN A 174 -21.22 2.76 31.56
C GLN A 174 -22.23 1.71 31.09
N ASN A 175 -21.77 0.47 30.94
CA ASN A 175 -22.54 -0.64 30.38
C ASN A 175 -22.48 -1.86 31.29
N SER A 176 -23.44 -2.77 31.11
CA SER A 176 -23.58 -3.97 31.94
C SER A 176 -22.50 -5.02 31.71
N ALA A 177 -21.66 -4.86 30.68
CA ALA A 177 -20.56 -5.77 30.33
C ALA A 177 -19.19 -5.29 30.82
N ASP A 178 -19.11 -4.13 31.49
CA ASP A 178 -17.87 -3.48 31.95
C ASP A 178 -16.81 -3.38 30.84
N VAL A 179 -17.24 -2.99 29.64
CA VAL A 179 -16.36 -2.80 28.47
C VAL A 179 -16.05 -1.33 28.32
N LYS A 180 -14.76 -0.99 28.31
CA LYS A 180 -14.29 0.40 28.16
C LYS A 180 -14.08 0.83 26.71
N GLN A 181 -13.79 -0.14 25.85
CA GLN A 181 -13.53 0.08 24.44
C GLN A 181 -14.03 -1.12 23.64
N VAL A 182 -14.62 -0.85 22.49
CA VAL A 182 -14.94 -1.87 21.49
C VAL A 182 -14.30 -1.51 20.17
N TYR A 183 -14.16 -2.52 19.32
CA TYR A 183 -13.68 -2.38 17.96
C TYR A 183 -14.76 -2.88 17.03
N GLU A 184 -15.01 -2.13 15.97
CA GLU A 184 -15.97 -2.45 14.93
C GLU A 184 -15.20 -2.82 13.66
N ALA A 185 -15.30 -4.08 13.23
CA ALA A 185 -14.77 -4.53 11.97
C ALA A 185 -15.87 -4.70 10.92
N TRP A 186 -15.57 -4.24 9.71
CA TRP A 186 -16.39 -4.43 8.53
C TRP A 186 -15.65 -5.36 7.60
N GLY A 187 -16.33 -6.40 7.15
CA GLY A 187 -15.76 -7.36 6.23
C GLY A 187 -16.81 -8.14 5.48
N THR A 188 -16.39 -8.82 4.44
CA THR A 188 -17.27 -9.67 3.63
C THR A 188 -16.88 -11.12 3.78
N THR A 189 -17.84 -12.02 3.63
CA THR A 189 -17.56 -13.46 3.50
C THR A 189 -17.51 -13.81 2.02
N SER A 190 -17.11 -15.05 1.72
CA SER A 190 -17.15 -15.56 0.34
C SER A 190 -18.58 -15.60 -0.24
N ASP A 191 -19.60 -15.79 0.60
CA ASP A 191 -21.00 -15.84 0.16
C ASP A 191 -21.67 -14.46 0.06
N SER A 192 -21.25 -13.47 0.88
CA SER A 192 -21.90 -12.16 0.90
C SER A 192 -21.43 -11.21 -0.20
N GLN A 193 -20.36 -11.54 -0.91
CA GLN A 193 -19.79 -10.72 -2.00
C GLN A 193 -19.53 -9.28 -1.55
N SER A 194 -20.29 -8.31 -2.07
CA SER A 194 -20.17 -6.89 -1.77
C SER A 194 -20.97 -6.43 -0.54
N TYR A 195 -21.76 -7.31 0.07
CA TYR A 195 -22.55 -6.99 1.25
C TYR A 195 -21.73 -7.25 2.52
N PRO A 196 -21.46 -6.21 3.33
CA PRO A 196 -20.62 -6.38 4.51
C PRO A 196 -21.38 -6.98 5.69
N TYR A 197 -20.62 -7.63 6.54
CA TYR A 197 -20.94 -7.90 7.93
C TYR A 197 -20.32 -6.81 8.80
N VAL A 198 -21.02 -6.43 9.87
CA VAL A 198 -20.46 -5.59 10.93
C VAL A 198 -20.28 -6.46 12.15
N VAL A 199 -19.05 -6.55 12.66
CA VAL A 199 -18.75 -7.34 13.84
C VAL A 199 -18.09 -6.46 14.90
N VAL A 200 -18.55 -6.58 16.15
CA VAL A 200 -18.02 -5.81 17.27
C VAL A 200 -17.40 -6.73 18.30
N PHE A 201 -16.20 -6.38 18.76
CA PHE A 201 -15.40 -7.17 19.69
C PHE A 201 -14.59 -6.28 20.65
N PRO A 202 -14.29 -6.73 21.88
CA PRO A 202 -13.59 -5.90 22.87
C PRO A 202 -12.08 -5.97 22.74
N ASP A 203 -11.56 -7.16 22.45
CA ASP A 203 -10.13 -7.45 22.53
C ASP A 203 -9.55 -7.37 21.11
N LEU A 204 -8.78 -6.33 20.82
CA LEU A 204 -8.09 -6.19 19.54
C LEU A 204 -6.92 -7.19 19.48
N PRO A 205 -6.88 -8.11 18.51
CA PRO A 205 -5.72 -8.95 18.31
C PRO A 205 -4.51 -8.07 17.97
N PRO A 206 -3.33 -8.34 18.55
CA PRO A 206 -2.15 -7.47 18.49
C PRO A 206 -1.64 -7.21 17.06
N GLN A 207 -1.92 -8.14 16.13
CA GLN A 207 -1.49 -8.09 14.74
C GLN A 207 -2.57 -7.56 13.79
N LEU A 208 -3.80 -7.33 14.27
CA LEU A 208 -4.88 -6.80 13.46
C LEU A 208 -4.72 -5.27 13.34
N PRO A 209 -4.42 -4.73 12.14
CA PRO A 209 -4.32 -3.29 11.96
C PRO A 209 -5.69 -2.61 12.13
N ILE A 210 -5.66 -1.40 12.65
CA ILE A 210 -6.79 -0.46 12.65
C ILE A 210 -6.70 0.39 11.38
N GLY A 211 -7.83 0.67 10.74
CA GLY A 211 -7.89 1.51 9.54
C GLY A 211 -9.12 1.24 8.66
N VAL A 212 -9.31 2.07 7.63
CA VAL A 212 -10.50 2.03 6.76
C VAL A 212 -10.30 1.30 5.42
N ASN A 213 -9.05 0.97 5.07
CA ASN A 213 -8.68 0.34 3.80
C ASN A 213 -7.74 -0.86 4.07
N LEU A 214 -8.29 -1.88 4.70
CA LEU A 214 -7.59 -3.10 5.07
C LEU A 214 -7.84 -4.20 4.05
N VAL A 215 -6.88 -5.12 3.96
CA VAL A 215 -6.98 -6.33 3.14
C VAL A 215 -6.60 -7.53 4.02
N GLU A 216 -7.22 -7.63 5.17
CA GLU A 216 -6.86 -8.65 6.17
C GLU A 216 -7.88 -9.78 6.20
N GLN A 217 -7.51 -10.92 6.77
CA GLN A 217 -8.43 -12.01 7.02
C GLN A 217 -8.59 -12.23 8.51
N ALA A 218 -9.81 -12.56 8.93
CA ALA A 218 -10.09 -12.87 10.32
C ALA A 218 -11.21 -13.90 10.43
N VAL A 219 -11.16 -14.70 11.49
CA VAL A 219 -12.26 -15.55 11.90
C VAL A 219 -12.96 -14.86 13.05
N PHE A 220 -14.21 -14.46 12.83
CA PHE A 220 -15.07 -13.93 13.87
C PHE A 220 -15.98 -15.03 14.40
N THR A 221 -16.17 -15.05 15.72
CA THR A 221 -17.12 -15.94 16.38
C THR A 221 -17.94 -15.14 17.37
N GLY A 222 -19.26 -15.16 17.22
CA GLY A 222 -20.14 -14.36 18.05
C GLY A 222 -21.61 -14.54 17.73
N PHE A 223 -22.44 -13.74 18.38
CA PHE A 223 -23.89 -13.84 18.31
C PHE A 223 -24.44 -12.83 17.31
N PHE A 224 -25.43 -13.24 16.50
CA PHE A 224 -26.17 -12.32 15.64
C PHE A 224 -27.11 -11.44 16.48
N HIS A 225 -27.06 -10.12 16.30
CA HIS A 225 -27.91 -9.18 17.04
C HIS A 225 -29.08 -8.65 16.18
N LYS A 226 -28.78 -7.93 15.10
CA LYS A 226 -29.79 -7.31 14.23
C LYS A 226 -29.28 -7.01 12.83
N LEU A 227 -30.17 -6.65 11.92
CA LEU A 227 -29.80 -5.90 10.72
C LEU A 227 -29.71 -4.40 11.05
N MET A 228 -28.53 -3.81 10.91
CA MET A 228 -28.28 -2.39 11.20
C MET A 228 -28.19 -1.59 9.91
N LEU A 229 -28.82 -0.40 9.88
CA LEU A 229 -28.61 0.55 8.77
C LEU A 229 -27.25 1.24 8.84
N TYR A 230 -26.69 1.50 7.68
CA TYR A 230 -25.52 2.35 7.52
C TYR A 230 -25.62 3.17 6.23
N LYS A 231 -24.86 4.27 6.19
CA LYS A 231 -24.74 5.11 5.01
C LYS A 231 -23.40 4.88 4.33
N THR A 232 -23.42 4.71 3.02
CA THR A 232 -22.22 4.75 2.20
C THR A 232 -21.77 6.20 1.98
N PRO A 233 -20.52 6.43 1.52
CA PRO A 233 -20.05 7.77 1.16
C PRO A 233 -20.98 8.49 0.16
N ASP A 234 -21.61 7.75 -0.75
CA ASP A 234 -22.56 8.27 -1.74
C ASP A 234 -23.91 8.71 -1.13
N GLY A 235 -24.07 8.62 0.19
CA GLY A 235 -25.30 8.97 0.91
C GLY A 235 -26.42 7.92 0.81
N GLN A 236 -26.18 6.81 0.12
CA GLN A 236 -27.15 5.72 0.01
C GLN A 236 -27.22 4.93 1.33
N THR A 237 -28.44 4.57 1.71
CA THR A 237 -28.70 3.79 2.91
C THR A 237 -28.72 2.30 2.56
N HIS A 238 -27.88 1.53 3.23
CA HIS A 238 -27.81 0.07 3.13
C HIS A 238 -27.99 -0.55 4.52
N PHE A 239 -28.08 -1.87 4.58
CA PHE A 239 -28.11 -2.62 5.84
C PHE A 239 -27.00 -3.67 5.87
N ALA A 240 -26.52 -3.97 7.07
CA ALA A 240 -25.56 -5.04 7.31
C ALA A 240 -25.99 -5.82 8.56
N PRO A 241 -25.83 -7.16 8.58
CA PRO A 241 -26.04 -7.92 9.79
C PRO A 241 -24.91 -7.62 10.81
N LEU A 242 -25.32 -7.26 12.02
CA LEU A 242 -24.49 -6.87 13.15
C LEU A 242 -24.29 -8.06 14.09
N PHE A 243 -23.03 -8.35 14.44
CA PHE A 243 -22.66 -9.42 15.35
C PHE A 243 -21.80 -8.92 16.51
N LEU A 244 -21.90 -9.61 17.64
CA LEU A 244 -21.20 -9.28 18.89
C LEU A 244 -20.41 -10.50 19.36
N GLY A 245 -19.09 -10.36 19.51
CA GLY A 245 -18.27 -11.54 19.76
C GLY A 245 -16.77 -11.31 19.92
N ARG A 246 -16.01 -12.34 19.54
CA ARG A 246 -14.54 -12.36 19.54
C ARG A 246 -14.03 -12.51 18.11
N ILE A 247 -12.83 -11.98 17.86
CA ILE A 247 -12.19 -12.06 16.56
C ILE A 247 -10.79 -12.65 16.70
N ARG A 248 -10.43 -13.54 15.79
CA ARG A 248 -9.08 -14.09 15.66
C ARG A 248 -8.51 -13.69 14.32
N TRP A 249 -7.45 -12.88 14.35
CA TRP A 249 -6.75 -12.48 13.13
C TRP A 249 -6.07 -13.68 12.49
N THR A 250 -6.06 -13.70 11.16
CA THR A 250 -5.30 -14.68 10.36
C THR A 250 -4.59 -13.90 9.27
N GLU A 251 -3.27 -14.10 9.14
CA GLU A 251 -2.51 -13.39 8.11
C GLU A 251 -3.05 -13.71 6.72
N ASN A 252 -3.40 -12.66 5.96
CA ASN A 252 -3.77 -12.82 4.57
C ASN A 252 -2.49 -12.98 3.73
N PRO A 253 -2.27 -14.13 3.06
CA PRO A 253 -1.05 -14.36 2.27
C PRO A 253 -0.87 -13.32 1.15
N VAL A 254 -1.97 -12.77 0.61
CA VAL A 254 -1.93 -11.71 -0.40
C VAL A 254 -1.36 -10.42 0.20
N SER A 255 -1.83 -10.04 1.39
CA SER A 255 -1.34 -8.83 2.08
C SER A 255 0.10 -8.97 2.55
N ALA A 256 0.51 -10.17 2.97
CA ALA A 256 1.91 -10.46 3.27
C ALA A 256 2.81 -10.25 2.03
N HIS A 257 2.34 -10.68 0.85
CA HIS A 257 3.06 -10.47 -0.40
C HIS A 257 3.17 -8.98 -0.76
N TYR A 258 2.09 -8.20 -0.65
CA TYR A 258 2.13 -6.74 -0.89
C TYR A 258 3.03 -6.01 0.10
N LYS A 259 2.98 -6.34 1.40
CA LYS A 259 3.86 -5.74 2.42
C LYS A 259 5.34 -6.02 2.13
N ARG A 260 5.67 -7.24 1.69
CA ARG A 260 7.03 -7.63 1.29
C ARG A 260 7.48 -7.00 -0.03
N GLN A 261 6.56 -6.79 -0.98
CA GLN A 261 6.87 -6.15 -2.27
C GLN A 261 7.02 -4.63 -2.15
N ALA A 262 6.28 -3.99 -1.23
CA ALA A 262 6.40 -2.56 -0.96
C ALA A 262 7.78 -2.17 -0.41
N SER A 263 8.52 -3.07 0.25
CA SER A 263 9.92 -2.80 0.64
C SER A 263 10.91 -2.95 -0.52
N ALA A 264 10.54 -3.65 -1.60
CA ALA A 264 11.34 -3.78 -2.82
C ALA A 264 11.22 -2.55 -3.74
N SER A 265 10.23 -1.68 -3.54
CA SER A 265 10.01 -0.50 -4.40
C SER A 265 11.13 0.53 -4.31
N GLY A 266 11.74 0.68 -3.13
CA GLY A 266 12.89 1.57 -2.92
C GLY A 266 14.08 1.19 -3.80
N TRP A 267 14.29 -0.12 -4.03
CA TRP A 267 15.36 -0.61 -4.90
C TRP A 267 15.09 -0.35 -6.38
N ILE A 268 13.83 -0.41 -6.82
CA ILE A 268 13.47 -0.08 -8.20
C ILE A 268 13.69 1.41 -8.47
N ILE A 269 13.22 2.29 -7.58
CA ILE A 269 13.44 3.73 -7.70
C ILE A 269 14.93 4.05 -7.65
N GLY A 270 15.67 3.47 -6.69
CA GLY A 270 17.11 3.62 -6.58
C GLY A 270 17.85 3.12 -7.83
N GLY A 271 17.42 1.99 -8.41
CA GLY A 271 17.97 1.45 -9.64
C GLY A 271 17.76 2.35 -10.85
N VAL A 272 16.56 2.92 -11.02
CA VAL A 272 16.28 3.88 -12.10
C VAL A 272 17.14 5.14 -11.96
N ILE A 273 17.24 5.69 -10.74
CA ILE A 273 18.10 6.86 -10.48
C ILE A 273 19.57 6.52 -10.76
N ALA A 274 20.05 5.35 -10.35
CA ALA A 274 21.43 4.92 -10.61
C ALA A 274 21.72 4.81 -12.12
N VAL A 275 20.80 4.24 -12.91
CA VAL A 275 20.94 4.16 -14.38
C VAL A 275 20.99 5.55 -15.00
N ILE A 276 20.12 6.47 -14.57
CA ILE A 276 20.14 7.87 -15.02
C ILE A 276 21.50 8.50 -14.71
N LEU A 277 22.00 8.37 -13.48
CA LEU A 277 23.30 8.92 -13.08
C LEU A 277 24.47 8.34 -13.88
N ILE A 278 24.44 7.04 -14.22
CA ILE A 278 25.47 6.40 -15.06
C ILE A 278 25.45 6.98 -16.48
N ILE A 279 24.25 7.15 -17.07
CA ILE A 279 24.11 7.74 -18.41
C ILE A 279 24.64 9.18 -18.43
N PHE A 280 24.26 10.00 -17.45
CA PHE A 280 24.75 11.38 -17.34
C PHE A 280 26.25 11.44 -17.05
N GLY A 281 26.76 10.59 -16.16
CA GLY A 281 28.17 10.54 -15.80
C GLY A 281 29.07 10.12 -16.97
N THR A 282 28.65 9.10 -17.72
CA THR A 282 29.36 8.67 -18.94
C THR A 282 29.32 9.76 -20.01
N GLN A 283 28.18 10.39 -20.24
CA GLN A 283 28.06 11.48 -21.21
C GLN A 283 28.94 12.68 -20.82
N TRP A 284 28.96 13.06 -19.55
CA TRP A 284 29.82 14.13 -19.04
C TRP A 284 31.31 13.80 -19.22
N TRP A 285 31.70 12.55 -18.96
CA TRP A 285 33.06 12.06 -19.17
C TRP A 285 33.49 12.15 -20.63
N TYR A 286 32.66 11.69 -21.57
CA TYR A 286 32.95 11.78 -23.01
C TYR A 286 32.87 13.21 -23.56
N SER A 287 32.08 14.08 -22.92
CA SER A 287 31.97 15.49 -23.30
C SER A 287 33.10 16.35 -22.73
N ARG A 288 33.99 15.79 -21.90
CA ARG A 288 35.17 16.52 -21.45
C ARG A 288 35.99 16.86 -22.70
N PRO A 289 36.21 18.15 -23.01
CA PRO A 289 37.09 18.51 -24.11
C PRO A 289 38.45 17.93 -23.75
N MET A 290 38.91 16.92 -24.50
CA MET A 290 40.34 16.63 -24.50
C MET A 290 40.96 17.93 -24.98
N ALA A 291 41.73 18.58 -24.10
CA ALA A 291 42.55 19.70 -24.48
C ALA A 291 43.51 19.15 -25.54
N VAL A 292 43.10 19.26 -26.80
CA VAL A 292 44.00 19.09 -27.92
C VAL A 292 44.95 20.26 -27.76
N THR A 293 46.11 19.98 -27.18
CA THR A 293 47.24 20.90 -27.22
C THR A 293 47.55 21.05 -28.70
N ILE A 294 46.94 22.05 -29.34
CA ILE A 294 47.34 22.46 -30.67
C ILE A 294 48.78 22.88 -30.46
N PRO A 295 49.78 22.17 -31.02
CA PRO A 295 51.16 22.61 -30.89
C PRO A 295 51.18 24.04 -31.41
N GLU A 296 51.56 24.99 -30.55
CA GLU A 296 51.73 26.37 -30.97
C GLU A 296 52.72 26.31 -32.13
N ARG A 297 52.22 26.57 -33.34
CA ARG A 297 53.07 26.70 -34.51
C ARG A 297 54.02 27.84 -34.14
N PRO A 298 55.34 27.61 -34.05
CA PRO A 298 56.26 28.67 -33.69
C PRO A 298 56.02 29.79 -34.70
N VAL A 299 55.55 30.93 -34.19
CA VAL A 299 55.37 32.12 -35.02
C VAL A 299 56.76 32.47 -35.50
N ASP A 300 56.99 32.35 -36.81
CA ASP A 300 58.27 32.75 -37.41
C ASP A 300 58.39 34.27 -37.25
N GLN A 301 58.97 34.70 -36.13
CA GLN A 301 59.12 36.11 -35.78
C GLN A 301 59.83 36.88 -36.89
N LYS A 302 60.74 36.24 -37.62
CA LYS A 302 61.45 36.89 -38.73
C LYS A 302 60.54 37.20 -39.90
N ALA A 303 59.54 36.36 -40.16
CA ALA A 303 58.54 36.64 -41.19
C ALA A 303 57.61 37.79 -40.76
N LEU A 304 57.30 37.88 -39.46
CA LEU A 304 56.49 38.95 -38.90
C LEU A 304 57.22 40.30 -38.90
N ASP A 305 58.48 40.33 -38.49
CA ASP A 305 59.30 41.54 -38.48
C ASP A 305 59.52 42.06 -39.90
N ARG A 306 59.77 41.16 -40.87
CA ARG A 306 59.91 41.54 -42.28
C ARG A 306 58.61 42.11 -42.86
N PHE A 307 57.46 41.54 -42.50
CA PHE A 307 56.16 42.12 -42.88
C PHE A 307 55.99 43.54 -42.32
N LEU A 308 56.36 43.77 -41.06
CA LEU A 308 56.23 45.07 -40.40
C LEU A 308 57.17 46.13 -40.98
N GLU A 309 58.41 45.77 -41.33
CA GLU A 309 59.39 46.73 -41.87
C GLU A 309 59.15 47.07 -43.35
N THR A 310 58.83 46.07 -44.18
CA THR A 310 58.75 46.27 -45.64
C THR A 310 57.33 46.48 -46.17
N GLY A 311 56.29 46.18 -45.39
CA GLY A 311 54.89 46.24 -45.83
C GLY A 311 54.51 45.19 -46.90
N GLU A 312 55.45 44.34 -47.29
CA GLU A 312 55.22 43.22 -48.20
C GLU A 312 54.52 42.09 -47.45
N ILE A 313 53.29 41.78 -47.87
CA ILE A 313 52.54 40.63 -47.40
C ILE A 313 53.37 39.38 -47.72
N PRO A 314 53.77 38.57 -46.71
CA PRO A 314 54.54 37.37 -46.98
C PRO A 314 53.77 36.49 -47.97
N GLU A 315 54.42 36.08 -49.05
CA GLU A 315 53.82 35.18 -50.03
C GLU A 315 53.21 34.01 -49.27
N SER A 316 51.91 33.80 -49.47
CA SER A 316 51.20 32.72 -48.79
C SER A 316 51.95 31.43 -49.08
N PRO A 317 52.29 30.62 -48.05
CA PRO A 317 52.96 29.36 -48.29
C PRO A 317 52.18 28.57 -49.33
N PRO A 318 52.86 27.83 -50.23
CA PRO A 318 52.23 27.18 -51.35
C PRO A 318 51.00 26.42 -50.86
N SER A 319 49.85 26.72 -51.45
CA SER A 319 48.56 26.10 -51.10
C SER A 319 48.45 24.66 -51.60
N GLY A 320 49.56 23.94 -51.60
CA GLY A 320 49.69 22.52 -51.86
C GLY A 320 50.14 21.78 -50.60
N PRO A 321 49.83 20.48 -50.47
CA PRO A 321 50.55 19.65 -49.50
C PRO A 321 52.06 19.76 -49.79
N PRO A 322 52.92 19.70 -48.76
CA PRO A 322 54.36 19.79 -48.97
C PRO A 322 54.80 18.68 -49.94
N GLU A 323 55.74 18.98 -50.83
CA GLU A 323 56.10 18.15 -51.99
C GLU A 323 56.48 16.70 -51.61
N TRP A 324 57.06 16.50 -50.42
CA TRP A 324 57.36 15.18 -49.86
C TRP A 324 56.13 14.32 -49.53
N LEU A 325 54.94 14.93 -49.38
CA LEU A 325 53.68 14.21 -49.18
C LEU A 325 53.10 13.69 -50.50
N LEU A 326 53.63 14.15 -51.64
CA LEU A 326 53.25 13.74 -52.99
C LEU A 326 54.33 12.88 -53.67
N SER A 327 55.51 12.75 -53.07
CA SER A 327 56.55 11.81 -53.50
C SER A 327 56.39 10.46 -52.79
N ASP A 328 56.70 9.36 -53.49
CA ASP A 328 56.74 8.00 -52.91
C ASP A 328 58.00 7.75 -52.05
N GLU A 329 58.77 8.80 -51.74
CA GLU A 329 59.97 8.68 -50.93
C GLU A 329 59.62 8.72 -49.42
N PRO A 330 60.28 7.90 -48.60
CA PRO A 330 60.08 7.92 -47.15
C PRO A 330 60.51 9.27 -46.56
N PRO A 331 59.80 9.78 -45.53
CA PRO A 331 60.11 11.09 -44.96
C PRO A 331 61.53 11.12 -44.37
N PRO A 332 62.23 12.27 -44.43
CA PRO A 332 63.57 12.41 -43.84
C PRO A 332 63.56 12.05 -42.34
N GLU A 333 64.64 11.41 -41.86
CA GLU A 333 64.76 10.95 -40.46
C GLU A 333 64.58 12.07 -39.43
N ASP A 334 64.84 13.31 -39.83
CA ASP A 334 64.78 14.52 -39.00
C ASP A 334 63.35 14.96 -38.66
N VAL A 335 62.33 14.35 -39.28
CA VAL A 335 60.90 14.73 -39.15
C VAL A 335 60.10 13.72 -38.28
N LYS A 336 60.76 12.72 -37.67
CA LYS A 336 60.12 11.73 -36.79
C LYS A 336 59.93 12.19 -35.34
#